data_AF-A0A9E6AUM5-F1
#
_entry.id   AF-A0A9E6AUM5-F1
#
_cell.length_a   1.000
_cell.length_b   1.000
_cell.length_c   1.000
_cell.angle_alpha   90.00
_cell.angle_beta   90.00
_cell.angle_gamma   90.00
#
_symmetry.space_group_name_H-M   'P 1'
#
loop_
_entity.id
_entity.type
_entity.pdbx_description
1 polymer ?
#
loop_
_entity_poly.entity_id
_entity_poly.type
_entity_poly.pdbx_seq_one_letter_code
_entity_poly.pdbx_strand_id
1 'polypeptide(L)'
;MTHKPHSEPTIKDNAQSLLPTACPIMLNDGINALLIDEDGSIETLSASDALNQLKLRPHLLVHSVFTIDRLARFSNAHSKRLFNDAINVPHFDILELFAFIHPTIFVRPSVGGILDALNMIKPDELEEQAIRLHDAVGVLLNNCATHQINKMGLSDPRQAKQLAQAMHLAGWVWAAPILEQMGVDVSNRPELMQESTGINIWARLPNWEEYAPRPPAGSLEVSKQEAVDLLIKFTGKGAEIREGQQHYAAEASKAFNARMGEQHPHIILGEAGTGIGKTFGYLAPALAWARKNDGRVQISSYTKALQRQI
;
A
#
# COMPACT_ATOMS: atom_id res chain seq x y z
N MET A 1 -41.46 4.18 22.45
CA MET A 1 -41.44 5.32 21.51
C MET A 1 -40.66 6.47 22.15
N THR A 2 -39.35 6.52 21.92
CA THR A 2 -38.49 7.65 22.30
C THR A 2 -37.25 7.61 21.42
N HIS A 3 -37.39 8.09 20.17
CA HIS A 3 -36.24 8.36 19.31
C HIS A 3 -35.73 9.76 19.62
N LYS A 4 -34.50 9.86 20.15
CA LYS A 4 -33.67 11.07 20.02
C LYS A 4 -33.07 11.07 18.61
N PRO A 5 -33.11 12.18 17.86
CA PRO A 5 -32.33 12.28 16.64
C PRO A 5 -30.86 12.55 17.02
N HIS A 6 -29.98 11.70 16.50
CA HIS A 6 -28.54 11.96 16.51
C HIS A 6 -28.26 13.17 15.60
N SER A 7 -27.62 14.19 16.16
CA SER A 7 -27.03 15.29 15.40
C SER A 7 -25.82 14.75 14.63
N GLU A 8 -25.91 14.72 13.31
CA GLU A 8 -24.76 14.52 12.43
C GLU A 8 -23.79 15.72 12.55
N PRO A 9 -22.46 15.50 12.55
CA PRO A 9 -21.51 16.60 12.45
C PRO A 9 -21.51 17.11 11.02
N THR A 10 -21.86 18.38 10.86
CA THR A 10 -21.67 19.15 9.62
C THR A 10 -20.18 19.31 9.34
N ILE A 11 -19.63 18.39 8.54
CA ILE A 11 -18.35 18.61 7.86
C ILE A 11 -18.62 19.67 6.79
N LYS A 12 -18.00 20.84 6.93
CA LYS A 12 -18.09 21.92 5.96
C LYS A 12 -17.57 21.43 4.61
N ASP A 13 -18.48 21.25 3.66
CA ASP A 13 -18.22 21.19 2.23
C ASP A 13 -17.58 22.51 1.79
N ASN A 14 -16.25 22.55 1.74
CA ASN A 14 -15.48 23.63 1.12
C ASN A 14 -14.37 23.07 0.23
N ALA A 15 -14.65 21.95 -0.47
CA ALA A 15 -13.83 21.51 -1.59
C ALA A 15 -14.33 22.19 -2.87
N GLN A 16 -14.19 23.51 -2.96
CA GLN A 16 -14.14 24.14 -4.28
C GLN A 16 -12.91 23.56 -4.98
N SER A 17 -13.11 22.98 -6.17
CA SER A 17 -12.04 22.54 -7.07
C SER A 17 -11.15 23.75 -7.36
N LEU A 18 -10.07 23.89 -6.58
CA LEU A 18 -9.01 24.84 -6.87
C LEU A 18 -8.25 24.27 -8.06
N LEU A 19 -8.52 24.81 -9.24
CA LEU A 19 -7.69 24.54 -10.41
C LEU A 19 -6.27 25.04 -10.08
N PRO A 20 -5.22 24.22 -10.26
CA PRO A 20 -3.83 24.61 -10.00
C PRO A 20 -3.43 25.88 -10.74
N THR A 21 -4.09 26.15 -11.87
CA THR A 21 -3.86 27.32 -12.72
C THR A 21 -4.34 28.64 -12.14
N ALA A 22 -5.16 28.61 -11.09
CA ALA A 22 -5.69 29.78 -10.40
C ALA A 22 -5.07 29.94 -8.99
N CYS A 23 -4.01 29.20 -8.68
CA CYS A 23 -3.33 29.25 -7.40
C CYS A 23 -2.14 30.22 -7.46
N PRO A 24 -1.90 31.04 -6.42
CA PRO A 24 -0.72 31.91 -6.36
C PRO A 24 0.57 31.09 -6.42
N ILE A 25 1.60 31.61 -7.06
CA ILE A 25 2.92 30.98 -7.18
C ILE A 25 3.87 31.64 -6.19
N MET A 26 4.62 30.83 -5.45
CA MET A 26 5.65 31.35 -4.54
C MET A 26 6.99 30.67 -4.83
N LEU A 27 7.98 31.47 -5.24
CA LEU A 27 9.34 31.01 -5.52
C LEU A 27 10.34 31.62 -4.54
N ASN A 28 11.29 30.82 -4.06
CA ASN A 28 12.36 31.29 -3.19
C ASN A 28 13.46 31.97 -4.03
N ASP A 29 13.87 33.19 -3.66
CA ASP A 29 14.95 33.93 -4.34
C ASP A 29 16.34 33.75 -3.69
N GLY A 30 16.39 32.95 -2.62
CA GLY A 30 17.56 32.72 -1.78
C GLY A 30 17.31 33.09 -0.32
N ILE A 31 16.70 34.26 -0.07
CA ILE A 31 16.42 34.82 1.28
C ILE A 31 14.96 35.23 1.41
N ASN A 32 14.44 35.92 0.40
CA ASN A 32 13.07 36.37 0.27
C ASN A 32 12.29 35.38 -0.62
N ALA A 33 11.05 35.72 -0.95
CA ALA A 33 10.26 34.99 -1.92
C ALA A 33 9.58 35.94 -2.91
N LEU A 34 9.51 35.51 -4.16
CA LEU A 34 8.67 36.12 -5.17
C LEU A 34 7.28 35.49 -5.08
N LEU A 35 6.26 36.32 -4.89
CA LEU A 35 4.84 35.96 -5.00
C LEU A 35 4.31 36.45 -6.34
N ILE A 36 3.66 35.56 -7.09
CA ILE A 36 2.72 35.93 -8.16
C ILE A 36 1.33 35.58 -7.66
N ASP A 37 0.48 36.57 -7.40
CA ASP A 37 -0.86 36.36 -6.88
C ASP A 37 -1.87 35.99 -8.01
N GLU A 38 -3.09 35.62 -7.62
CA GLU A 38 -4.18 35.18 -8.51
C GLU A 38 -4.63 36.28 -9.50
N ASP A 39 -4.46 37.55 -9.12
CA ASP A 39 -4.72 38.70 -9.97
C ASP A 39 -3.55 39.04 -10.93
N GLY A 40 -2.44 38.29 -10.83
CA GLY A 40 -1.23 38.48 -11.62
C GLY A 40 -0.28 39.54 -11.06
N SER A 41 -0.56 40.11 -9.88
CA SER A 41 0.39 40.99 -9.19
C SER A 41 1.66 40.24 -8.80
N ILE A 42 2.80 40.92 -8.92
CA ILE A 42 4.12 40.37 -8.63
C ILE A 42 4.72 41.17 -7.49
N GLU A 43 5.07 40.49 -6.40
CA GLU A 43 5.66 41.11 -5.21
C GLU A 43 6.83 40.29 -4.67
N THR A 44 7.88 40.98 -4.23
CA THR A 44 8.98 40.36 -3.47
C THR A 44 8.72 40.53 -1.98
N LEU A 45 8.50 39.42 -1.29
CA LEU A 45 8.16 39.37 0.12
C LEU A 45 9.35 38.99 0.99
N SER A 46 9.46 39.61 2.16
CA SER A 46 10.39 39.16 3.18
C SER A 46 10.09 37.71 3.59
N ALA A 47 11.08 36.99 4.13
CA ALA A 47 10.89 35.61 4.59
C ALA A 47 9.71 35.44 5.57
N SER A 48 9.50 36.43 6.46
CA SER A 48 8.39 36.43 7.40
C SER A 48 7.04 36.66 6.72
N ASP A 49 6.98 37.57 5.75
CA ASP A 49 5.74 37.89 5.03
C ASP A 49 5.34 36.73 4.10
N ALA A 50 6.32 36.10 3.45
CA ALA A 50 6.11 34.90 2.64
C ALA A 50 5.51 33.75 3.47
N LEU A 51 6.03 33.48 4.67
CA LEU A 51 5.44 32.47 5.57
C LEU A 51 4.03 32.85 6.04
N ASN A 52 3.78 34.15 6.27
CA ASN A 52 2.45 34.63 6.59
C ASN A 52 1.46 34.46 5.44
N GLN A 53 1.90 34.52 4.18
CA GLN A 53 1.05 34.18 3.03
C GLN A 53 0.83 32.66 2.93
N LEU A 54 1.89 31.87 3.07
CA LEU A 54 1.83 30.42 2.93
C LEU A 54 0.87 29.75 3.94
N LYS A 55 0.76 30.26 5.17
CA LYS A 55 -0.18 29.73 6.16
C LYS A 55 -1.66 30.05 5.88
N LEU A 56 -1.98 30.98 4.98
CA LEU A 56 -3.35 31.45 4.76
C LEU A 56 -4.09 30.64 3.70
N ARG A 57 -3.38 30.15 2.67
CA ARG A 57 -3.96 29.43 1.54
C ARG A 57 -2.93 28.57 0.79
N PRO A 58 -3.37 27.58 0.00
CA PRO A 58 -2.49 26.84 -0.90
C PRO A 58 -1.76 27.75 -1.89
N HIS A 59 -0.56 27.34 -2.28
CA HIS A 59 0.31 28.01 -3.26
C HIS A 59 0.93 26.94 -4.15
N LEU A 60 1.25 27.28 -5.40
CA LEU A 60 2.11 26.49 -6.26
C LEU A 60 3.57 26.72 -5.86
N LEU A 61 4.24 25.63 -5.46
CA LEU A 61 5.61 25.64 -4.97
C LEU A 61 6.45 24.63 -5.73
N VAL A 62 7.77 24.86 -5.75
CA VAL A 62 8.75 23.81 -6.03
C VAL A 62 9.39 23.39 -4.71
N HIS A 63 9.22 22.13 -4.33
CA HIS A 63 9.76 21.59 -3.09
C HIS A 63 9.26 22.35 -1.85
N SER A 64 7.99 22.16 -1.51
CA SER A 64 7.26 22.86 -0.43
C SER A 64 8.03 22.84 0.89
N VAL A 65 8.46 21.65 1.34
CA VAL A 65 9.23 21.46 2.58
C VAL A 65 10.50 22.30 2.60
N PHE A 66 11.29 22.25 1.52
CA PHE A 66 12.55 22.99 1.43
C PHE A 66 12.29 24.50 1.37
N THR A 67 11.32 24.94 0.57
CA THR A 67 10.98 26.35 0.41
C THR A 67 10.53 26.94 1.75
N ILE A 68 9.64 26.27 2.47
CA ILE A 68 9.13 26.71 3.78
C ILE A 68 10.23 26.67 4.85
N ASP A 69 11.03 25.60 4.92
CA ASP A 69 12.16 25.50 5.85
C ASP A 69 13.19 26.61 5.61
N ARG A 70 13.50 26.89 4.34
CA ARG A 70 14.43 27.96 3.99
C ARG A 70 13.92 29.33 4.41
N LEU A 71 12.66 29.66 4.12
CA LEU A 71 12.07 30.91 4.58
C LEU A 71 12.03 31.00 6.11
N ALA A 72 11.74 29.89 6.80
CA ALA A 72 11.76 29.85 8.27
C ALA A 72 13.14 30.17 8.85
N ARG A 73 14.23 29.70 8.23
CA ARG A 73 15.61 30.01 8.65
C ARG A 73 15.99 31.47 8.50
N PHE A 74 15.44 32.15 7.49
CA PHE A 74 15.69 33.58 7.24
C PHE A 74 14.65 34.50 7.91
N SER A 75 13.64 33.93 8.59
CA SER A 75 12.68 34.69 9.39
C SER A 75 13.26 35.01 10.79
N ASN A 76 13.34 36.29 11.13
CA ASN A 76 13.96 36.76 12.38
C ASN A 76 13.11 36.52 13.65
N ALA A 77 11.85 36.08 13.54
CA ALA A 77 10.94 35.91 14.67
C ALA A 77 9.99 34.71 14.48
N HIS A 78 9.74 33.94 15.55
CA HIS A 78 8.73 32.86 15.62
C HIS A 78 8.82 31.77 14.52
N SER A 79 10.02 31.52 13.98
CA SER A 79 10.25 30.62 12.84
C SER A 79 9.57 29.26 12.99
N LYS A 80 9.59 28.65 14.19
CA LYS A 80 8.99 27.33 14.42
C LYS A 80 7.46 27.32 14.33
N ARG A 81 6.78 28.37 14.79
CA ARG A 81 5.31 28.45 14.71
C ARG A 81 4.86 28.74 13.29
N LEU A 82 5.48 29.73 12.64
CA LEU A 82 5.17 30.08 11.26
C LEU A 82 5.48 28.92 10.30
N PHE A 83 6.59 28.21 10.52
CA PHE A 83 6.90 26.98 9.80
C PHE A 83 5.79 25.94 9.95
N ASN A 84 5.38 25.63 11.19
CA ASN A 84 4.33 24.64 11.44
C ASN A 84 2.98 25.07 10.83
N ASP A 85 2.63 26.35 10.93
CA ASP A 85 1.37 26.85 10.37
C ASP A 85 1.39 26.78 8.83
N ALA A 86 2.52 27.12 8.19
CA ALA A 86 2.68 27.07 6.73
C ALA A 86 2.76 25.63 6.19
N ILE A 87 3.57 24.76 6.80
CA ILE A 87 3.80 23.39 6.28
C ILE A 87 2.55 22.49 6.34
N ASN A 88 1.59 22.82 7.20
CA ASN A 88 0.33 22.08 7.31
C ASN A 88 -0.74 22.57 6.33
N VAL A 89 -0.47 23.62 5.55
CA VAL A 89 -1.33 24.02 4.44
C VAL A 89 -1.05 23.10 3.25
N PRO A 90 -2.10 22.56 2.59
CA PRO A 90 -1.93 21.62 1.49
C PRO A 90 -1.53 22.39 0.21
N HIS A 91 -0.25 22.73 0.09
CA HIS A 91 0.32 23.41 -1.08
C HIS A 91 0.43 22.49 -2.28
N PHE A 92 0.34 23.06 -3.48
CA PHE A 92 0.60 22.35 -4.73
C PHE A 92 2.11 22.28 -4.97
N ASP A 93 2.76 21.21 -4.51
CA ASP A 93 4.18 20.97 -4.82
C ASP A 93 4.31 20.25 -6.16
N ILE A 94 4.84 20.93 -7.17
CA ILE A 94 5.00 20.37 -8.50
C ILE A 94 5.92 19.14 -8.54
N LEU A 95 6.83 18.97 -7.56
CA LEU A 95 7.66 17.77 -7.51
C LEU A 95 6.86 16.53 -7.14
N GLU A 96 5.80 16.67 -6.35
CA GLU A 96 4.88 15.58 -6.05
C GLU A 96 4.10 15.18 -7.31
N LEU A 97 3.62 16.16 -8.08
CA LEU A 97 2.97 15.92 -9.36
C LEU A 97 3.92 15.23 -10.34
N PHE A 98 5.15 15.73 -10.45
CA PHE A 98 6.18 15.13 -11.29
C PHE A 98 6.47 13.68 -10.88
N ALA A 99 6.64 13.40 -9.57
CA ALA A 99 6.91 12.06 -9.08
C ALA A 99 5.74 11.09 -9.35
N PHE A 100 4.50 11.57 -9.30
CA PHE A 100 3.34 10.75 -9.65
C PHE A 100 3.32 10.37 -11.14
N ILE A 101 3.63 11.32 -12.02
CA ILE A 101 3.55 11.12 -13.47
C ILE A 101 4.80 10.40 -14.01
N HIS A 102 5.96 10.69 -13.43
CA HIS A 102 7.26 10.22 -13.89
C HIS A 102 8.06 9.56 -12.74
N PRO A 103 7.55 8.46 -12.14
CA PRO A 103 8.11 7.87 -10.92
C PRO A 103 9.54 7.32 -11.07
N THR A 104 9.99 7.08 -12.31
CA THR A 104 11.32 6.53 -12.61
C THR A 104 12.27 7.55 -13.22
N ILE A 105 11.87 8.83 -13.32
CA ILE A 105 12.69 9.88 -13.92
C ILE A 105 13.28 10.75 -12.83
N PHE A 106 14.61 10.89 -12.85
CA PHE A 106 15.31 11.80 -11.94
C PHE A 106 15.05 13.27 -12.35
N VAL A 107 14.78 14.13 -11.37
CA VAL A 107 14.63 15.58 -11.55
C VAL A 107 15.37 16.33 -10.45
N ARG A 108 16.05 17.43 -10.79
CA ARG A 108 16.63 18.32 -9.77
C ARG A 108 15.49 19.12 -9.12
N PRO A 109 15.41 19.21 -7.78
CA PRO A 109 14.28 19.82 -7.07
C PRO A 109 14.33 21.36 -7.11
N SER A 110 14.17 21.92 -8.30
CA SER A 110 14.28 23.35 -8.61
C SER A 110 13.46 23.66 -9.87
N VAL A 111 13.04 24.91 -10.06
CA VAL A 111 12.29 25.33 -11.25
C VAL A 111 13.05 24.94 -12.53
N GLY A 112 14.32 25.32 -12.63
CA GLY A 112 15.16 24.96 -13.79
C GLY A 112 15.35 23.44 -13.96
N GLY A 113 15.34 22.67 -12.88
CA GLY A 113 15.40 21.20 -12.93
C GLY A 113 14.14 20.58 -13.55
N ILE A 114 12.97 21.10 -13.20
CA ILE A 114 11.69 20.66 -13.77
C ILE A 114 11.59 21.06 -15.24
N LEU A 115 11.92 22.31 -15.55
CA LEU A 115 11.91 22.80 -16.94
C LEU A 115 12.87 21.98 -17.81
N ASP A 116 14.06 21.63 -17.31
CA ASP A 116 14.98 20.73 -18.01
C ASP A 116 14.38 19.34 -18.23
N ALA A 117 13.78 18.74 -17.21
CA ALA A 117 13.17 17.41 -17.32
C ALA A 117 12.00 17.36 -18.32
N LEU A 118 11.32 18.49 -18.51
CA LEU A 118 10.24 18.66 -19.48
C LEU A 118 10.70 19.17 -20.85
N ASN A 119 12.02 19.35 -21.06
CA ASN A 119 12.60 19.95 -22.27
C ASN A 119 12.01 21.34 -22.61
N MET A 120 11.79 22.17 -21.59
CA MET A 120 11.28 23.54 -21.73
C MET A 120 12.41 24.57 -21.65
N ILE A 121 12.17 25.76 -22.22
CA ILE A 121 13.10 26.88 -22.13
C ILE A 121 13.20 27.33 -20.67
N LYS A 122 14.43 27.57 -20.20
CA LYS A 122 14.72 28.10 -18.87
C LYS A 122 14.99 29.59 -18.94
N PRO A 123 14.10 30.42 -18.42
CA PRO A 123 14.36 31.84 -18.26
C PRO A 123 15.41 32.12 -17.19
N ASP A 124 16.14 33.21 -17.33
CA ASP A 124 17.09 33.68 -16.31
C ASP A 124 16.36 34.41 -15.16
N GLU A 125 15.30 35.16 -15.49
CA GLU A 125 14.55 35.95 -14.51
C GLU A 125 13.54 35.10 -13.73
N LEU A 126 13.41 35.38 -12.43
CA LEU A 126 12.56 34.61 -11.52
C LEU A 126 11.06 34.73 -11.84
N GLU A 127 10.63 35.89 -12.32
CA GLU A 127 9.26 36.16 -12.76
C GLU A 127 8.89 35.30 -13.97
N GLU A 128 9.75 35.28 -14.99
CA GLU A 128 9.57 34.42 -16.16
C GLU A 128 9.62 32.93 -15.78
N GLN A 129 10.50 32.54 -14.85
CA GLN A 129 10.55 31.18 -14.31
C GLN A 129 9.23 30.76 -13.63
N ALA A 130 8.60 31.65 -12.87
CA ALA A 130 7.30 31.40 -12.24
C ALA A 130 6.20 31.19 -13.28
N ILE A 131 6.16 32.03 -14.33
CA ILE A 131 5.22 31.86 -15.45
C ILE A 131 5.45 30.51 -16.15
N ARG A 132 6.70 30.15 -16.43
CA ARG A 132 7.03 28.84 -17.03
C ARG A 132 6.71 27.65 -16.14
N LEU A 133 6.68 27.83 -14.83
CA LEU A 133 6.28 26.77 -13.91
C LEU A 133 4.80 26.42 -14.07
N HIS A 134 3.95 27.40 -14.34
CA HIS A 134 2.53 27.17 -14.63
C HIS A 134 2.34 26.38 -15.93
N ASP A 135 3.07 26.75 -16.99
CA ASP A 135 3.12 25.99 -18.25
C ASP A 135 3.54 24.52 -17.99
N ALA A 136 4.53 24.31 -17.12
CA ALA A 136 5.02 22.98 -16.76
C ALA A 136 3.94 22.12 -16.05
N VAL A 137 3.13 22.71 -15.17
CA VAL A 137 1.96 22.04 -14.56
C VAL A 137 0.98 21.61 -15.65
N GLY A 138 0.69 22.48 -16.61
CA GLY A 138 -0.19 22.16 -17.74
C GLY A 138 0.31 20.98 -18.57
N VAL A 139 1.62 20.95 -18.88
CA VAL A 139 2.25 19.82 -19.59
C VAL A 139 2.13 18.53 -18.80
N LEU A 140 2.44 18.56 -17.50
CA LEU A 140 2.35 17.40 -16.61
C LEU A 140 0.91 16.87 -16.53
N LEU A 141 -0.06 17.73 -16.24
CA LEU A 141 -1.46 17.31 -16.20
C LEU A 141 -1.91 16.73 -17.54
N ASN A 142 -1.56 17.35 -18.67
CA ASN A 142 -1.92 16.82 -19.99
C ASN A 142 -1.39 15.39 -20.22
N ASN A 143 -0.22 15.03 -19.66
CA ASN A 143 0.31 13.67 -19.73
C ASN A 143 -0.56 12.64 -18.97
N CYS A 144 -1.38 13.07 -18.01
CA CYS A 144 -2.36 12.23 -17.31
C CYS A 144 -3.63 11.95 -18.12
N ALA A 145 -3.85 12.63 -19.25
CA ALA A 145 -5.04 12.40 -20.06
C ALA A 145 -5.07 10.96 -20.58
N THR A 146 -6.22 10.29 -20.49
CA THR A 146 -6.38 8.86 -20.86
C THR A 146 -5.82 8.52 -22.24
N HIS A 147 -5.99 9.41 -23.23
CA HIS A 147 -5.44 9.23 -24.57
C HIS A 147 -3.90 9.27 -24.58
N GLN A 148 -3.27 10.13 -23.78
CA GLN A 148 -1.81 10.23 -23.70
C GLN A 148 -1.21 9.00 -23.01
N ILE A 149 -1.80 8.55 -21.90
CA ILE A 149 -1.39 7.33 -21.19
C ILE A 149 -1.38 6.13 -22.15
N ASN A 150 -2.47 5.95 -22.91
CA ASN A 150 -2.57 4.90 -23.92
C ASN A 150 -1.50 5.03 -25.02
N LYS A 151 -1.24 6.24 -25.50
CA LYS A 151 -0.26 6.51 -26.55
C LYS A 151 1.17 6.21 -26.09
N MET A 152 1.49 6.50 -24.83
CA MET A 152 2.83 6.28 -24.28
C MET A 152 3.06 4.81 -23.87
N GLY A 153 2.02 3.98 -23.78
CA GLY A 153 2.11 2.61 -23.28
C GLY A 153 2.51 2.54 -21.81
N LEU A 154 2.40 3.66 -21.09
CA LEU A 154 2.81 3.81 -19.70
C LEU A 154 1.66 3.37 -18.80
N SER A 155 1.67 2.11 -18.37
CA SER A 155 0.73 1.54 -17.40
C SER A 155 -0.73 1.46 -17.87
N ASP A 156 -1.52 0.65 -17.14
CA ASP A 156 -2.97 0.57 -17.31
C ASP A 156 -3.62 1.86 -16.78
N PRO A 157 -4.34 2.65 -17.62
CA PRO A 157 -4.99 3.90 -17.18
C PRO A 157 -5.94 3.70 -16.01
N ARG A 158 -6.53 2.50 -15.86
CA ARG A 158 -7.40 2.16 -14.73
C ARG A 158 -6.62 2.18 -13.41
N GLN A 159 -5.34 1.80 -13.41
CA GLN A 159 -4.50 1.78 -12.23
C GLN A 159 -4.14 3.19 -11.77
N ALA A 160 -3.67 4.03 -12.69
CA ALA A 160 -3.38 5.43 -12.40
C ALA A 160 -4.61 6.14 -11.83
N LYS A 161 -5.78 5.88 -12.43
CA LYS A 161 -7.07 6.37 -11.92
C LYS A 161 -7.40 5.87 -10.52
N GLN A 162 -7.28 4.57 -10.25
CA GLN A 162 -7.56 3.99 -8.92
C GLN A 162 -6.62 4.56 -7.85
N LEU A 163 -5.33 4.72 -8.16
CA LEU A 163 -4.36 5.32 -7.26
C LEU A 163 -4.70 6.79 -6.97
N ALA A 164 -5.00 7.58 -8.01
CA ALA A 164 -5.42 8.97 -7.85
C ALA A 164 -6.71 9.09 -7.02
N GLN A 165 -7.69 8.19 -7.19
CA GLN A 165 -8.89 8.14 -6.34
C GLN A 165 -8.57 7.87 -4.87
N ALA A 166 -7.68 6.91 -4.60
CA ALA A 166 -7.25 6.61 -3.23
C ALA A 166 -6.53 7.81 -2.59
N MET A 167 -5.65 8.49 -3.35
CA MET A 167 -4.94 9.69 -2.89
C MET A 167 -5.89 10.89 -2.71
N HIS A 168 -6.92 11.03 -3.54
CA HIS A 168 -7.96 12.05 -3.37
C HIS A 168 -8.70 11.87 -2.04
N LEU A 169 -9.08 10.64 -1.71
CA LEU A 169 -9.72 10.33 -0.43
C LEU A 169 -8.78 10.51 0.77
N ALA A 170 -7.47 10.42 0.55
CA ALA A 170 -6.45 10.75 1.54
C ALA A 170 -6.14 12.26 1.65
N GLY A 171 -6.76 13.11 0.81
CA GLY A 171 -6.60 14.56 0.84
C GLY A 171 -5.42 15.11 0.04
N TRP A 172 -4.81 14.33 -0.86
CA TRP A 172 -3.73 14.83 -1.71
C TRP A 172 -4.26 15.82 -2.77
N VAL A 173 -3.68 17.02 -2.80
CA VAL A 173 -4.21 18.15 -3.59
C VAL A 173 -4.18 17.96 -5.10
N TRP A 174 -3.16 17.27 -5.62
CA TRP A 174 -3.05 17.00 -7.05
C TRP A 174 -4.03 15.95 -7.54
N ALA A 175 -4.61 15.16 -6.64
CA ALA A 175 -5.48 14.06 -7.02
C ALA A 175 -6.73 14.53 -7.78
N ALA A 176 -7.37 15.63 -7.35
CA ALA A 176 -8.55 16.15 -8.03
C ALA A 176 -8.25 16.65 -9.45
N PRO A 177 -7.25 17.52 -9.68
CA PRO A 177 -6.84 17.93 -11.03
C PRO A 177 -6.46 16.76 -11.94
N ILE A 178 -5.77 15.74 -11.43
CA ILE A 178 -5.41 14.54 -12.20
C ILE A 178 -6.67 13.76 -12.59
N LEU A 179 -7.61 13.58 -11.66
CA LEU A 179 -8.87 12.86 -11.90
C LEU A 179 -9.76 13.58 -12.89
N GLU A 180 -9.90 14.91 -12.77
CA GLU A 180 -10.61 15.74 -13.75
C GLU A 180 -10.00 15.59 -15.15
N GLN A 181 -8.66 15.63 -15.24
CA GLN A 181 -7.94 15.46 -16.50
C GLN A 181 -8.08 14.04 -17.11
N MET A 182 -8.32 13.03 -16.26
CA MET A 182 -8.68 11.67 -16.68
C MET A 182 -10.17 11.51 -17.03
N GLY A 183 -10.97 12.57 -16.93
CA GLY A 183 -12.42 12.56 -17.21
C GLY A 183 -13.26 11.93 -16.10
N VAL A 184 -12.78 11.98 -14.85
CA VAL A 184 -13.47 11.46 -13.68
C VAL A 184 -14.17 12.60 -12.97
N ASP A 185 -15.47 12.45 -12.75
CA ASP A 185 -16.23 13.37 -11.90
C ASP A 185 -15.87 13.14 -10.43
N VAL A 186 -15.15 14.10 -9.86
CA VAL A 186 -14.71 14.13 -8.44
C VAL A 186 -15.81 14.56 -7.48
N SER A 187 -16.94 15.11 -7.96
CA SER A 187 -18.06 15.49 -7.09
C SER A 187 -18.80 14.29 -6.51
N ASN A 188 -18.71 13.14 -7.18
CA ASN A 188 -19.24 11.88 -6.69
C ASN A 188 -18.18 11.13 -5.88
N ARG A 189 -18.46 10.93 -4.59
CA ARG A 189 -17.59 10.13 -3.72
C ARG A 189 -17.51 8.71 -4.30
N PRO A 190 -16.33 8.23 -4.73
CA PRO A 190 -16.25 6.93 -5.37
C PRO A 190 -16.57 5.83 -4.35
N GLU A 191 -17.44 4.89 -4.73
CA GLU A 191 -17.60 3.62 -4.02
C GLU A 191 -16.29 2.84 -4.17
N LEU A 192 -15.33 3.05 -3.27
CA LEU A 192 -14.14 2.22 -3.23
C LEU A 192 -14.55 0.80 -2.84
N MET A 193 -14.47 -0.14 -3.79
CA MET A 193 -14.35 -1.55 -3.44
C MET A 193 -13.06 -1.70 -2.63
N GLN A 194 -13.18 -2.12 -1.36
CA GLN A 194 -12.08 -2.20 -0.39
C GLN A 194 -10.85 -2.98 -0.90
N GLU A 195 -11.03 -3.83 -1.92
CA GLU A 195 -9.99 -4.71 -2.45
C GLU A 195 -9.14 -4.09 -3.60
N SER A 196 -9.55 -2.95 -4.17
CA SER A 196 -8.93 -2.42 -5.40
C SER A 196 -8.56 -0.93 -5.32
N THR A 197 -7.78 -0.54 -4.31
CA THR A 197 -7.33 0.85 -4.12
C THR A 197 -6.26 1.33 -5.11
N GLY A 198 -5.89 0.53 -6.11
CA GLY A 198 -4.73 0.80 -6.98
C GLY A 198 -3.37 0.66 -6.28
N ILE A 199 -3.34 0.56 -4.95
CA ILE A 199 -2.13 0.44 -4.10
C ILE A 199 -1.59 -1.00 -4.10
N ASN A 200 -2.44 -2.01 -4.34
CA ASN A 200 -2.08 -3.43 -4.30
C ASN A 200 -1.44 -3.91 -5.62
N ILE A 201 -0.34 -3.26 -6.07
CA ILE A 201 0.36 -3.68 -7.30
C ILE A 201 0.84 -5.14 -7.23
N TRP A 202 1.20 -5.61 -6.02
CA TRP A 202 1.64 -6.98 -5.73
C TRP A 202 0.62 -8.04 -6.12
N ALA A 203 -0.68 -7.74 -6.04
CA ALA A 203 -1.74 -8.68 -6.39
C ALA A 203 -1.79 -8.99 -7.90
N ARG A 204 -1.07 -8.23 -8.72
CA ARG A 204 -1.07 -8.34 -10.18
C ARG A 204 0.31 -8.66 -10.76
N LEU A 205 1.35 -8.62 -9.93
CA LEU A 205 2.66 -9.10 -10.35
C LEU A 205 2.60 -10.62 -10.48
N PRO A 206 3.26 -11.19 -11.50
CA PRO A 206 3.37 -12.64 -11.60
C PRO A 206 4.06 -13.17 -10.34
N ASN A 207 3.54 -14.26 -9.79
CA ASN A 207 4.25 -15.01 -8.77
C ASN A 207 5.56 -15.49 -9.38
N TRP A 208 6.66 -15.15 -8.72
CA TRP A 208 7.98 -15.62 -9.09
C TRP A 208 8.55 -16.39 -7.90
N GLU A 209 9.16 -17.53 -8.19
CA GLU A 209 9.87 -18.34 -7.21
C GLU A 209 11.34 -18.44 -7.66
N GLU A 210 12.26 -18.27 -6.71
CA GLU A 210 13.71 -18.38 -6.98
C GLU A 210 14.14 -19.83 -7.23
N TYR A 211 13.40 -20.79 -6.68
CA TYR A 211 13.71 -22.22 -6.74
C TYR A 211 12.62 -22.97 -7.50
N ALA A 212 12.98 -24.15 -8.02
CA ALA A 212 12.00 -25.06 -8.60
C ALA A 212 10.96 -25.47 -7.55
N PRO A 213 9.68 -25.63 -7.94
CA PRO A 213 8.65 -26.13 -7.03
C PRO A 213 9.03 -27.52 -6.52
N ARG A 214 8.68 -27.81 -5.27
CA ARG A 214 8.95 -29.13 -4.69
C ARG A 214 8.26 -30.22 -5.51
N PRO A 215 8.90 -31.39 -5.70
CA PRO A 215 8.24 -32.52 -6.33
C PRO A 215 6.97 -32.90 -5.55
N PRO A 216 5.98 -33.53 -6.20
CA PRO A 216 4.82 -34.06 -5.50
C PRO A 216 5.25 -35.07 -4.43
N ALA A 217 4.51 -35.12 -3.32
CA ALA A 217 4.77 -36.07 -2.25
C ALA A 217 4.72 -37.52 -2.78
N GLY A 218 5.55 -38.39 -2.21
CA GLY A 218 5.52 -39.82 -2.47
C GLY A 218 4.21 -40.50 -2.04
N SER A 219 4.05 -41.76 -2.44
CA SER A 219 2.88 -42.59 -2.14
C SER A 219 3.20 -43.84 -1.31
N LEU A 220 4.35 -43.85 -0.63
CA LEU A 220 4.77 -44.96 0.23
C LEU A 220 3.87 -45.04 1.46
N GLU A 221 3.36 -46.24 1.70
CA GLU A 221 2.43 -46.50 2.80
C GLU A 221 3.13 -46.48 4.16
N VAL A 222 2.34 -46.26 5.22
CA VAL A 222 2.77 -46.43 6.61
C VAL A 222 2.12 -47.69 7.17
N SER A 223 2.95 -48.70 7.38
CA SER A 223 2.51 -49.93 8.05
C SER A 223 2.09 -49.66 9.49
N LYS A 224 1.23 -50.52 10.02
CA LYS A 224 0.79 -50.46 11.43
C LYS A 224 1.97 -50.48 12.40
N GLN A 225 2.98 -51.30 12.11
CA GLN A 225 4.17 -51.43 12.94
C GLN A 225 5.00 -50.15 12.92
N GLU A 226 5.25 -49.54 11.76
CA GLU A 226 5.97 -48.27 11.65
C GLU A 226 5.28 -47.15 12.46
N ALA A 227 3.94 -47.11 12.43
CA ALA A 227 3.18 -46.14 13.22
C ALA A 227 3.34 -46.35 14.73
N VAL A 228 3.28 -47.61 15.20
CA VAL A 228 3.43 -47.95 16.62
C VAL A 228 4.88 -47.76 17.09
N ASP A 229 5.87 -48.12 16.28
CA ASP A 229 7.28 -47.92 16.59
C ASP A 229 7.61 -46.43 16.74
N LEU A 230 7.07 -45.59 15.84
CA LEU A 230 7.26 -44.15 15.94
C LEU A 230 6.50 -43.56 17.12
N LEU A 231 5.32 -44.07 17.46
CA LEU A 231 4.58 -43.71 18.67
C LEU A 231 5.42 -44.00 19.93
N ILE A 232 5.98 -45.21 20.07
CA ILE A 232 6.83 -45.61 21.21
C ILE A 232 8.05 -44.70 21.30
N LYS A 233 8.64 -44.34 20.15
CA LYS A 233 9.77 -43.41 20.11
C LYS A 233 9.37 -42.00 20.60
N PHE A 234 8.16 -41.53 20.30
CA PHE A 234 7.67 -40.22 20.75
C PHE A 234 7.26 -40.19 22.21
N THR A 235 6.68 -41.27 22.74
CA THR A 235 6.28 -41.32 24.15
C THR A 235 7.48 -41.46 25.08
N GLY A 236 8.58 -42.06 24.62
CA GLY A 236 9.85 -42.10 25.33
C GLY A 236 10.03 -43.30 26.27
N LYS A 237 11.27 -43.51 26.74
CA LYS A 237 11.61 -44.63 27.63
C LYS A 237 10.98 -44.43 29.02
N GLY A 238 10.14 -45.37 29.44
CA GLY A 238 9.43 -45.31 30.72
C GLY A 238 8.01 -44.74 30.64
N ALA A 239 7.52 -44.41 29.43
CA ALA A 239 6.11 -44.10 29.24
C ALA A 239 5.25 -45.34 29.55
N GLU A 240 4.11 -45.09 30.19
CA GLU A 240 3.07 -46.10 30.38
C GLU A 240 2.64 -46.68 29.03
N ILE A 241 2.61 -48.01 28.94
CA ILE A 241 2.15 -48.71 27.75
C ILE A 241 0.62 -48.65 27.73
N ARG A 242 0.07 -47.95 26.74
CA ARG A 242 -1.37 -47.84 26.51
C ARG A 242 -1.76 -48.58 25.25
N GLU A 243 -2.24 -49.81 25.38
CA GLU A 243 -2.62 -50.67 24.24
C GLU A 243 -3.65 -49.99 23.32
N GLY A 244 -4.64 -49.29 23.90
CA GLY A 244 -5.62 -48.53 23.13
C GLY A 244 -5.02 -47.41 22.28
N GLN A 245 -3.93 -46.78 22.73
CA GLN A 245 -3.22 -45.76 21.98
C GLN A 245 -2.45 -46.36 20.79
N GLN A 246 -1.81 -47.51 21.02
CA GLN A 246 -1.09 -48.23 19.97
C GLN A 246 -2.05 -48.77 18.90
N HIS A 247 -3.18 -49.35 19.33
CA HIS A 247 -4.23 -49.78 18.43
C HIS A 247 -4.75 -48.60 17.60
N TYR A 248 -5.04 -47.47 18.25
CA TYR A 248 -5.50 -46.27 17.54
C TYR A 248 -4.48 -45.78 16.50
N ALA A 249 -3.19 -45.72 16.83
CA ALA A 249 -2.15 -45.32 15.89
C ALA A 249 -2.01 -46.29 14.70
N ALA A 250 -2.08 -47.60 14.97
CA ALA A 250 -2.07 -48.64 13.95
C ALA A 250 -3.27 -48.53 13.00
N GLU A 251 -4.46 -48.24 13.51
CA GLU A 251 -5.65 -48.07 12.67
C GLU A 251 -5.65 -46.73 11.91
N ALA A 252 -5.17 -45.66 12.54
CA ALA A 252 -4.99 -44.36 11.89
C ALA A 252 -3.97 -44.41 10.75
N SER A 253 -2.99 -45.32 10.78
CA SER A 253 -2.00 -45.47 9.70
C SER A 253 -2.63 -45.82 8.34
N LYS A 254 -3.79 -46.48 8.34
CA LYS A 254 -4.52 -46.84 7.12
C LYS A 254 -4.95 -45.61 6.29
N ALA A 255 -5.11 -44.45 6.92
CA ALA A 255 -5.39 -43.19 6.22
C ALA A 255 -4.24 -42.78 5.26
N PHE A 256 -3.04 -43.32 5.47
CA PHE A 256 -1.82 -43.04 4.73
C PHE A 256 -1.42 -44.16 3.75
N ASN A 257 -2.32 -45.11 3.48
CA ASN A 257 -2.12 -46.11 2.43
C ASN A 257 -2.11 -45.47 1.04
N ALA A 258 -1.52 -46.16 0.06
CA ALA A 258 -1.47 -45.68 -1.31
C ALA A 258 -2.90 -45.60 -1.86
N ARG A 259 -3.23 -44.51 -2.56
CA ARG A 259 -4.52 -44.36 -3.20
C ARG A 259 -4.59 -45.27 -4.43
N MET A 260 -5.71 -45.95 -4.61
CA MET A 260 -5.96 -46.77 -5.82
C MET A 260 -6.32 -45.92 -7.04
N GLY A 261 -6.62 -44.63 -6.84
CA GLY A 261 -6.94 -43.66 -7.89
C GLY A 261 -7.34 -42.31 -7.29
N GLU A 262 -7.48 -41.29 -8.13
CA GLU A 262 -7.73 -39.91 -7.71
C GLU A 262 -9.01 -39.74 -6.87
N GLN A 263 -10.06 -40.49 -7.22
CA GLN A 263 -11.38 -40.45 -6.54
C GLN A 263 -11.52 -41.46 -5.38
N HIS A 264 -10.42 -42.07 -4.92
CA HIS A 264 -10.44 -43.11 -3.89
C HIS A 264 -9.59 -42.71 -2.68
N PRO A 265 -10.07 -41.76 -1.83
CA PRO A 265 -9.38 -41.41 -0.61
C PRO A 265 -9.53 -42.51 0.45
N HIS A 266 -8.49 -42.70 1.27
CA HIS A 266 -8.60 -43.48 2.50
C HIS A 266 -9.14 -42.57 3.60
N ILE A 267 -10.34 -42.88 4.11
CA ILE A 267 -10.97 -42.13 5.21
C ILE A 267 -11.08 -43.07 6.40
N ILE A 268 -10.56 -42.62 7.55
CA ILE A 268 -10.66 -43.32 8.83
C ILE A 268 -11.48 -42.48 9.79
N LEU A 269 -12.54 -43.08 10.33
CA LEU A 269 -13.31 -42.52 11.44
C LEU A 269 -12.88 -43.26 12.72
N GLY A 270 -12.04 -42.62 13.52
CA GLY A 270 -11.54 -43.18 14.77
C GLY A 270 -12.12 -42.46 15.98
N GLU A 271 -12.97 -43.14 16.74
CA GLU A 271 -13.32 -42.72 18.09
C GLU A 271 -12.21 -43.14 19.05
N ALA A 272 -11.84 -42.24 19.96
CA ALA A 272 -10.98 -42.57 21.08
C ALA A 272 -11.60 -42.02 22.36
N GLY A 273 -11.50 -42.75 23.46
CA GLY A 273 -11.87 -42.26 24.78
C GLY A 273 -11.00 -41.07 25.23
N THR A 274 -11.47 -40.35 26.24
CA THR A 274 -10.65 -39.35 26.95
C THR A 274 -9.45 -40.04 27.61
N GLY A 275 -8.29 -39.39 27.62
CA GLY A 275 -7.08 -39.92 28.29
C GLY A 275 -6.29 -40.99 27.52
N ILE A 276 -6.78 -41.51 26.38
CA ILE A 276 -6.06 -42.55 25.59
C ILE A 276 -4.80 -42.00 24.89
N GLY A 277 -4.63 -40.68 24.81
CA GLY A 277 -3.47 -40.06 24.13
C GLY A 277 -3.66 -39.93 22.61
N LYS A 278 -4.85 -39.49 22.19
CA LYS A 278 -5.26 -39.32 20.78
C LYS A 278 -4.25 -38.54 19.94
N THR A 279 -3.69 -37.47 20.51
CA THR A 279 -2.75 -36.56 19.85
C THR A 279 -1.56 -37.32 19.28
N PHE A 280 -0.81 -38.05 20.13
CA PHE A 280 0.29 -38.87 19.63
C PHE A 280 -0.19 -40.04 18.76
N GLY A 281 -1.40 -40.54 19.01
CA GLY A 281 -2.03 -41.59 18.21
C GLY A 281 -2.17 -41.24 16.73
N TYR A 282 -2.63 -40.04 16.37
CA TYR A 282 -2.70 -39.62 14.95
C TYR A 282 -1.40 -38.96 14.46
N LEU A 283 -0.60 -38.34 15.34
CA LEU A 283 0.65 -37.70 14.94
C LEU A 283 1.73 -38.69 14.52
N ALA A 284 1.81 -39.85 15.16
CA ALA A 284 2.79 -40.87 14.83
C ALA A 284 2.68 -41.35 13.37
N PRO A 285 1.53 -41.88 12.89
CA PRO A 285 1.40 -42.27 11.49
C PRO A 285 1.54 -41.09 10.52
N ALA A 286 1.05 -39.89 10.88
CA ALA A 286 1.19 -38.68 10.05
C ALA A 286 2.66 -38.30 9.82
N LEU A 287 3.47 -38.32 10.88
CA LEU A 287 4.88 -37.96 10.80
C LEU A 287 5.70 -39.07 10.14
N ALA A 288 5.34 -40.34 10.33
CA ALA A 288 5.92 -41.45 9.59
C ALA A 288 5.72 -41.25 8.07
N TRP A 289 4.49 -40.93 7.66
CA TRP A 289 4.17 -40.70 6.25
C TRP A 289 4.89 -39.46 5.70
N ALA A 290 4.84 -38.34 6.41
CA ALA A 290 5.47 -37.08 5.99
C ALA A 290 6.97 -37.24 5.73
N ARG A 291 7.68 -37.96 6.62
CA ARG A 291 9.12 -38.25 6.45
C ARG A 291 9.41 -39.20 5.31
N LYS A 292 8.56 -40.21 5.11
CA LYS A 292 8.74 -41.24 4.08
C LYS A 292 8.49 -40.69 2.67
N ASN A 293 7.60 -39.69 2.56
CA ASN A 293 7.10 -39.19 1.29
C ASN A 293 7.50 -37.74 0.98
N ASP A 294 8.31 -37.11 1.84
CA ASP A 294 8.62 -35.67 1.79
C ASP A 294 7.34 -34.81 1.60
N GLY A 295 6.28 -35.22 2.31
CA GLY A 295 4.93 -34.72 2.12
C GLY A 295 4.45 -33.86 3.27
N ARG A 296 3.51 -32.95 2.98
CA ARG A 296 2.84 -32.14 4.01
C ARG A 296 1.60 -32.85 4.53
N VAL A 297 1.48 -32.98 5.84
CA VAL A 297 0.23 -33.37 6.52
C VAL A 297 -0.37 -32.15 7.20
N GLN A 298 -1.69 -31.95 7.05
CA GLN A 298 -2.42 -30.86 7.67
C GLN A 298 -3.25 -31.41 8.83
N ILE A 299 -3.16 -30.76 10.00
CA ILE A 299 -3.92 -31.11 11.19
C ILE A 299 -4.86 -29.95 11.49
N SER A 300 -6.16 -30.24 11.52
CA SER A 300 -7.19 -29.26 11.84
C SER A 300 -7.77 -29.56 13.23
N SER A 301 -7.97 -28.51 14.03
CA SER A 301 -8.53 -28.62 15.38
C SER A 301 -9.40 -27.41 15.68
N TYR A 302 -10.40 -27.60 16.55
CA TYR A 302 -11.52 -26.68 16.72
C TYR A 302 -11.16 -25.35 17.40
N THR A 303 -10.17 -25.33 18.31
CA THR A 303 -9.84 -24.11 19.09
C THR A 303 -8.35 -23.78 19.02
N LYS A 304 -8.03 -22.48 19.20
CA LYS A 304 -6.64 -22.00 19.31
C LYS A 304 -5.87 -22.65 20.46
N ALA A 305 -6.55 -22.99 21.54
CA ALA A 305 -5.92 -23.66 22.69
C ALA A 305 -5.42 -25.07 22.30
N LEU A 306 -6.25 -25.84 21.59
CA LEU A 306 -5.86 -27.17 21.10
C LEU A 306 -4.74 -27.08 20.04
N GLN A 307 -4.75 -26.05 19.20
CA GLN A 307 -3.67 -25.82 18.23
C GLN A 307 -2.33 -25.54 18.90
N ARG A 308 -2.31 -24.81 20.02
CA ARG A 308 -1.08 -24.55 20.79
C ARG A 308 -0.57 -25.77 21.56
N GLN A 309 -1.45 -26.74 21.84
CA GLN A 309 -1.10 -27.97 22.56
C GLN A 309 -0.40 -29.00 21.65
N ILE A 310 -0.73 -29.00 20.36
CA ILE A 310 -0.11 -29.84 19.33
C ILE A 310 1.25 -29.27 18.95
#